data_AF-A0A962L7C6-F1
#
_entry.id   AF-A0A962L7C6-F1
#
_cell.length_a   1.000
_cell.length_b   1.000
_cell.length_c   1.000
_cell.angle_alpha   90.00
_cell.angle_beta   90.00
_cell.angle_gamma   90.00
#
_symmetry.space_group_name_H-M   'P 1'
#
loop_
_entity.id
_entity.type
_entity.pdbx_description
1 polymer ?
#
loop_
_entity_poly.entity_id
_entity_poly.type
_entity_poly.pdbx_seq_one_letter_code
_entity_poly.pdbx_strand_id
1 'polypeptide(L)'
;TFSNPDQKATEIFDCEAVSDAPYLLNATKRNLFEHNRFIKTRSSDRNHRYNAIQHGAQDTVVRHNLFAHCEGGAVNYQQYSDEALYVHGNRLYNNTFYDNACNAIIGQSGPTSEFYDNRAVNNLLYMNTACDGTSQQTDIEDPASVILTNNLLATSPPGFVDVAALDLRLAAGSAAIDAGTFLTRATNDGNGTLLAVDDASYFYDGYGIPGESGDVIQFAGSTHPVRIISIDYAANELTLAEPRTWQAGQGVHLAFDGSAPDMGAYEHSGAARPAAPASVTVTPGPN
;
A
#
# COMPACT_ATOMS: atom_id res chain seq x y z
N THR A 1 -8.24 -0.50 -22.93
CA THR A 1 -7.41 -0.64 -21.70
C THR A 1 -6.15 0.15 -21.90
N PHE A 2 -5.80 1.01 -20.94
CA PHE A 2 -4.49 1.64 -20.90
C PHE A 2 -3.47 0.58 -20.49
N SER A 3 -2.36 0.46 -21.22
CA SER A 3 -1.21 -0.38 -20.90
C SER A 3 0.04 0.44 -21.19
N ASN A 4 1.03 0.40 -20.30
CA ASN A 4 2.33 1.03 -20.51
C ASN A 4 3.32 -0.06 -20.98
N PRO A 5 3.55 -0.23 -22.29
CA PRO A 5 4.37 -1.32 -22.80
C PRO A 5 5.87 -1.03 -22.76
N ASP A 6 6.28 0.22 -22.53
CA ASP A 6 7.65 0.68 -22.82
C ASP A 6 8.45 1.07 -21.55
N GLN A 7 7.79 1.33 -20.42
CA GLN A 7 8.44 1.81 -19.19
C GLN A 7 7.81 1.28 -17.89
N LYS A 8 8.50 1.52 -16.77
CA LYS A 8 7.96 1.40 -15.40
C LYS A 8 6.65 2.19 -15.27
N ALA A 9 5.73 1.74 -14.42
CA ALA A 9 4.53 2.54 -14.15
C ALA A 9 4.82 3.68 -13.18
N THR A 10 5.60 3.44 -12.12
CA THR A 10 5.91 4.45 -11.12
C THR A 10 7.27 4.20 -10.46
N GLU A 11 8.01 5.27 -10.25
CA GLU A 11 9.23 5.33 -9.47
C GLU A 11 9.04 6.35 -8.34
N ILE A 12 9.47 5.99 -7.14
CA ILE A 12 9.38 6.85 -5.97
C ILE A 12 10.75 6.79 -5.29
N PHE A 13 11.59 7.80 -5.56
CA PHE A 13 12.95 7.88 -5.05
C PHE A 13 13.40 9.35 -4.92
N ASP A 14 14.51 9.61 -4.25
CA ASP A 14 15.10 10.93 -4.10
C ASP A 14 15.70 11.45 -5.42
N CYS A 15 15.80 12.77 -5.58
CA CYS A 15 16.43 13.33 -6.76
C CYS A 15 17.96 13.24 -6.64
N GLU A 16 18.58 12.40 -7.47
CA GLU A 16 20.01 12.52 -7.77
C GLU A 16 20.25 13.74 -8.68
N ALA A 17 21.45 14.32 -8.67
CA ALA A 17 21.78 15.63 -9.27
C ALA A 17 21.73 15.68 -10.83
N VAL A 18 20.76 14.99 -11.44
CA VAL A 18 20.51 14.84 -12.87
C VAL A 18 19.39 15.74 -13.39
N SER A 19 18.65 16.42 -12.49
CA SER A 19 17.61 17.40 -12.83
C SER A 19 17.98 18.82 -12.37
N ASP A 20 17.14 19.79 -12.69
CA ASP A 20 17.22 21.16 -12.19
C ASP A 20 16.72 21.31 -10.74
N ALA A 21 16.20 20.23 -10.14
CA ALA A 21 15.84 20.19 -8.73
C ALA A 21 17.10 20.11 -7.83
N PRO A 22 17.04 20.64 -6.59
CA PRO A 22 18.12 20.50 -5.63
C PRO A 22 18.43 19.03 -5.34
N TYR A 23 19.71 18.68 -5.28
CA TYR A 23 20.17 17.41 -4.73
C TYR A 23 19.79 17.33 -3.26
N LEU A 24 18.84 16.46 -2.94
CA LEU A 24 18.35 16.27 -1.59
C LEU A 24 17.95 14.81 -1.40
N LEU A 25 18.63 14.15 -0.46
CA LEU A 25 18.36 12.77 -0.09
C LEU A 25 17.47 12.70 1.16
N ASN A 26 16.84 11.55 1.38
CA ASN A 26 15.90 11.29 2.47
C ASN A 26 14.74 12.30 2.51
N ALA A 27 14.25 12.68 1.32
CA ALA A 27 13.33 13.79 1.13
C ALA A 27 12.07 13.43 0.32
N THR A 28 12.06 12.31 -0.39
CA THR A 28 10.86 11.76 -1.03
C THR A 28 9.98 11.08 0.02
N LYS A 29 9.36 11.93 0.86
CA LYS A 29 8.56 11.53 2.02
C LYS A 29 7.09 11.85 1.87
N ARG A 30 6.26 11.09 2.59
CA ARG A 30 4.82 11.38 2.76
C ARG A 30 4.09 11.47 1.42
N ASN A 31 4.27 10.45 0.60
CA ASN A 31 3.45 10.24 -0.58
C ASN A 31 2.30 9.27 -0.23
N LEU A 32 1.15 9.43 -0.90
CA LEU A 32 0.01 8.53 -0.78
C LEU A 32 -0.38 8.02 -2.17
N PHE A 33 -0.31 6.70 -2.34
CA PHE A 33 -0.78 6.01 -3.53
C PHE A 33 -1.97 5.15 -3.13
N GLU A 34 -3.17 5.57 -3.51
CA GLU A 34 -4.39 4.84 -3.17
C GLU A 34 -5.43 4.73 -4.28
N HIS A 35 -6.20 3.64 -4.24
CA HIS A 35 -7.29 3.36 -5.17
C HIS A 35 -6.89 3.29 -6.65
N ASN A 36 -5.62 2.98 -6.94
CA ASN A 36 -5.09 2.85 -8.30
C ASN A 36 -5.19 1.42 -8.83
N ARG A 37 -5.09 1.29 -10.16
CA ARG A 37 -4.96 0.01 -10.87
C ARG A 37 -3.68 0.02 -11.70
N PHE A 38 -2.68 -0.74 -11.25
CA PHE A 38 -1.46 -1.02 -11.99
C PHE A 38 -1.65 -2.33 -12.75
N ILE A 39 -1.79 -2.24 -14.07
CA ILE A 39 -2.13 -3.40 -14.91
C ILE A 39 -1.16 -3.51 -16.08
N LYS A 40 -0.57 -4.70 -16.27
CA LYS A 40 0.28 -5.03 -17.43
C LYS A 40 1.47 -4.08 -17.59
N THR A 41 2.28 -3.92 -16.54
CA THR A 41 3.62 -3.33 -16.67
C THR A 41 4.56 -4.36 -17.28
N ARG A 42 5.09 -4.08 -18.46
CA ARG A 42 6.00 -5.00 -19.16
C ARG A 42 7.42 -4.96 -18.58
N SER A 43 8.17 -6.03 -18.80
CA SER A 43 9.61 -6.08 -18.53
C SER A 43 10.40 -5.17 -19.50
N SER A 44 11.44 -4.49 -19.03
CA SER A 44 12.33 -3.64 -19.87
C SER A 44 13.08 -4.46 -20.91
N ASP A 45 13.67 -5.56 -20.44
CA ASP A 45 14.48 -6.50 -21.22
C ASP A 45 14.66 -7.82 -20.41
N ARG A 46 15.64 -8.66 -20.78
CA ARG A 46 15.96 -9.93 -20.11
C ARG A 46 16.62 -9.76 -18.73
N ASN A 47 17.29 -8.63 -18.50
CA ASN A 47 18.19 -8.34 -17.38
C ASN A 47 17.70 -7.22 -16.45
N HIS A 48 16.77 -6.39 -16.90
CA HIS A 48 16.11 -5.33 -16.15
C HIS A 48 14.61 -5.56 -16.29
N ARG A 49 13.94 -5.80 -15.17
CA ARG A 49 12.50 -6.03 -15.13
C ARG A 49 11.85 -4.89 -14.38
N TYR A 50 10.86 -4.24 -14.99
CA TYR A 50 10.22 -3.06 -14.42
C TYR A 50 9.12 -3.46 -13.43
N ASN A 51 9.33 -3.11 -12.16
CA ASN A 51 8.28 -3.20 -11.15
C ASN A 51 7.12 -2.25 -11.52
N ALA A 52 5.91 -2.55 -11.03
CA ALA A 52 4.82 -1.57 -11.09
C ALA A 52 5.15 -0.33 -10.26
N ILE A 53 5.66 -0.53 -9.04
CA ILE A 53 6.24 0.53 -8.21
C ILE A 53 7.65 0.09 -7.82
N GLN A 54 8.63 0.87 -8.26
CA GLN A 54 9.97 0.84 -7.69
C GLN A 54 10.01 1.84 -6.52
N HIS A 55 10.11 1.32 -5.32
CA HIS A 55 9.84 2.05 -4.07
C HIS A 55 11.14 2.26 -3.30
N GLY A 56 11.86 3.34 -3.62
CA GLY A 56 13.08 3.80 -2.95
C GLY A 56 12.84 5.03 -2.06
N ALA A 57 11.62 5.17 -1.54
CA ALA A 57 11.15 6.36 -0.83
C ALA A 57 11.10 6.15 0.67
N GLN A 58 10.65 7.17 1.40
CA GLN A 58 10.50 7.07 2.85
C GLN A 58 9.10 7.51 3.30
N ASP A 59 8.63 6.99 4.44
CA ASP A 59 7.36 7.40 5.07
C ASP A 59 6.16 7.46 4.10
N THR A 60 6.13 6.57 3.11
CA THR A 60 5.12 6.56 2.03
C THR A 60 4.05 5.51 2.28
N VAL A 61 2.80 5.86 1.98
CA VAL A 61 1.63 4.97 2.11
C VAL A 61 1.18 4.49 0.74
N VAL A 62 1.09 3.18 0.57
CA VAL A 62 0.56 2.51 -0.64
C VAL A 62 -0.56 1.58 -0.21
N ARG A 63 -1.81 1.94 -0.48
CA ARG A 63 -2.99 1.21 0.02
C ARG A 63 -4.16 1.13 -0.94
N HIS A 64 -5.01 0.12 -0.79
CA HIS A 64 -6.22 -0.04 -1.60
C HIS A 64 -5.97 -0.01 -3.13
N ASN A 65 -4.77 -0.41 -3.56
CA ASN A 65 -4.43 -0.52 -4.98
C ASN A 65 -4.57 -1.95 -5.47
N LEU A 66 -4.86 -2.08 -6.76
CA LEU A 66 -4.81 -3.34 -7.49
C LEU A 66 -3.57 -3.40 -8.36
N PHE A 67 -2.75 -4.43 -8.19
CA PHE A 67 -1.62 -4.78 -9.04
C PHE A 67 -1.92 -6.09 -9.76
N ALA A 68 -2.06 -6.06 -11.09
CA ALA A 68 -2.41 -7.26 -11.85
C ALA A 68 -1.62 -7.43 -13.15
N HIS A 69 -1.15 -8.65 -13.40
CA HIS A 69 -0.42 -9.01 -14.63
C HIS A 69 0.85 -8.18 -14.86
N CYS A 70 1.52 -7.71 -13.81
CA CYS A 70 2.80 -7.04 -13.90
C CYS A 70 3.89 -8.08 -14.20
N GLU A 71 4.75 -7.84 -15.19
CA GLU A 71 5.75 -8.82 -15.63
C GLU A 71 7.07 -8.71 -14.88
N GLY A 72 7.41 -7.51 -14.37
CA GLY A 72 8.68 -7.24 -13.70
C GLY A 72 8.62 -7.11 -12.19
N GLY A 73 7.54 -7.58 -11.57
CA GLY A 73 7.26 -7.43 -10.16
C GLY A 73 6.18 -6.37 -9.94
N ALA A 74 5.48 -6.44 -8.80
CA ALA A 74 4.51 -5.41 -8.44
C ALA A 74 5.16 -4.29 -7.61
N VAL A 75 5.43 -4.51 -6.32
CA VAL A 75 6.08 -3.50 -5.47
C VAL A 75 7.42 -4.00 -4.98
N ASN A 76 8.48 -3.22 -5.18
CA ASN A 76 9.82 -3.52 -4.73
C ASN A 76 10.37 -2.40 -3.85
N TYR A 77 10.67 -2.70 -2.58
CA TYR A 77 11.48 -1.84 -1.73
C TYR A 77 12.93 -1.87 -2.21
N GLN A 78 13.24 -1.00 -3.16
CA GLN A 78 14.45 -1.06 -3.96
C GLN A 78 15.48 -0.05 -3.43
N GLN A 79 16.68 -0.53 -3.11
CA GLN A 79 17.84 0.25 -2.68
C GLN A 79 19.07 -0.09 -3.55
N TYR A 80 19.66 0.87 -4.26
CA TYR A 80 20.77 0.57 -5.19
C TYR A 80 21.73 1.73 -5.55
N SER A 81 21.45 2.98 -5.16
CA SER A 81 22.26 4.17 -5.49
C SER A 81 21.82 5.36 -4.64
N ASP A 82 22.41 6.54 -4.85
CA ASP A 82 22.06 7.78 -4.15
C ASP A 82 20.56 8.11 -4.22
N GLU A 83 19.93 8.03 -5.39
CA GLU A 83 18.49 8.30 -5.55
C GLU A 83 17.61 7.39 -4.70
N ALA A 84 18.00 6.12 -4.53
CA ALA A 84 17.26 5.13 -3.75
C ALA A 84 18.04 4.70 -2.51
N LEU A 85 18.75 5.64 -1.87
CA LEU A 85 19.67 5.31 -0.76
C LEU A 85 18.91 5.02 0.52
N TYR A 86 17.89 5.81 0.83
CA TYR A 86 17.09 5.70 2.05
C TYR A 86 15.73 5.09 1.73
N VAL A 87 15.42 3.91 2.29
CA VAL A 87 14.14 3.23 2.08
C VAL A 87 13.61 2.74 3.42
N HIS A 88 12.79 3.58 4.05
CA HIS A 88 12.32 3.28 5.40
C HIS A 88 10.95 3.87 5.71
N GLY A 89 10.32 3.36 6.77
CA GLY A 89 9.05 3.90 7.27
C GLY A 89 7.87 3.72 6.31
N ASN A 90 8.02 2.95 5.23
CA ASN A 90 6.98 2.79 4.23
C ASN A 90 5.88 1.83 4.71
N ARG A 91 4.62 2.09 4.30
CA ARG A 91 3.42 1.32 4.67
C ARG A 91 2.68 0.85 3.42
N LEU A 92 2.72 -0.45 3.16
CA LEU A 92 2.04 -1.10 2.04
C LEU A 92 0.90 -1.96 2.57
N TYR A 93 -0.34 -1.50 2.57
CA TYR A 93 -1.41 -2.27 3.20
C TYR A 93 -2.74 -2.31 2.46
N ASN A 94 -3.48 -3.39 2.67
CA ASN A 94 -4.78 -3.62 2.03
C ASN A 94 -4.69 -3.37 0.50
N ASN A 95 -3.72 -3.99 -0.18
CA ASN A 95 -3.65 -4.01 -1.64
C ASN A 95 -3.92 -5.42 -2.17
N THR A 96 -4.44 -5.53 -3.39
CA THR A 96 -4.64 -6.82 -4.07
C THR A 96 -3.58 -7.00 -5.15
N PHE A 97 -2.84 -8.10 -5.07
CA PHE A 97 -1.83 -8.52 -6.03
C PHE A 97 -2.28 -9.80 -6.72
N TYR A 98 -2.50 -9.73 -8.02
CA TYR A 98 -3.04 -10.85 -8.80
C TYR A 98 -2.21 -11.16 -10.02
N ASP A 99 -1.74 -12.40 -10.11
CA ASP A 99 -1.11 -12.95 -11.33
C ASP A 99 0.04 -12.08 -11.84
N ASN A 100 0.87 -11.56 -10.94
CA ASN A 100 2.10 -10.84 -11.29
C ASN A 100 3.28 -11.84 -11.38
N ALA A 101 4.18 -11.63 -12.33
CA ALA A 101 5.48 -12.27 -12.36
C ALA A 101 6.49 -11.45 -11.55
N CYS A 102 7.60 -12.08 -11.15
CA CYS A 102 8.63 -11.46 -10.30
C CYS A 102 8.12 -10.98 -8.94
N ASN A 103 7.27 -11.79 -8.31
CA ASN A 103 6.73 -11.58 -6.97
C ASN A 103 5.80 -10.35 -6.88
N ALA A 104 4.87 -10.41 -5.93
CA ALA A 104 3.99 -9.30 -5.60
C ALA A 104 4.70 -8.25 -4.74
N ILE A 105 5.43 -8.72 -3.73
CA ILE A 105 6.15 -7.86 -2.79
C ILE A 105 7.60 -8.33 -2.74
N ILE A 106 8.51 -7.41 -3.03
CA ILE A 106 9.95 -7.63 -3.03
C ILE A 106 10.59 -6.69 -2.03
N GLY A 107 11.57 -7.18 -1.29
CA GLY A 107 12.34 -6.40 -0.33
C GLY A 107 13.80 -6.80 -0.39
N GLN A 108 14.68 -5.83 -0.66
CA GLN A 108 16.12 -6.04 -0.69
C GLN A 108 16.72 -6.02 0.72
N SER A 109 18.04 -6.17 0.80
CA SER A 109 18.82 -5.98 2.02
C SER A 109 19.67 -4.72 1.94
N GLY A 110 19.90 -4.08 3.09
CA GLY A 110 20.61 -2.81 3.18
C GLY A 110 21.13 -2.50 4.57
N PRO A 111 21.99 -1.47 4.74
CA PRO A 111 22.39 -0.99 6.05
C PRO A 111 21.17 -0.51 6.84
N THR A 112 21.06 -0.89 8.12
CA THR A 112 19.91 -0.52 8.97
C THR A 112 19.80 0.97 9.27
N SER A 113 20.81 1.77 8.93
CA SER A 113 20.74 3.25 8.96
C SER A 113 19.98 3.85 7.77
N GLU A 114 19.72 3.05 6.74
CA GLU A 114 19.22 3.47 5.44
C GLU A 114 17.97 2.70 5.03
N PHE A 115 17.92 1.41 5.36
CA PHE A 115 16.87 0.48 4.96
C PHE A 115 16.28 -0.19 6.21
N TYR A 116 15.09 0.25 6.65
CA TYR A 116 14.47 -0.27 7.88
C TYR A 116 12.98 0.04 7.95
N ASP A 117 12.24 -0.69 8.79
CA ASP A 117 10.83 -0.40 9.12
C ASP A 117 9.90 -0.19 7.91
N ASN A 118 10.09 -0.99 6.85
CA ASN A 118 9.13 -1.08 5.76
C ASN A 118 8.11 -2.16 6.11
N ARG A 119 6.81 -1.84 6.09
CA ARG A 119 5.78 -2.76 6.59
C ARG A 119 4.74 -3.03 5.53
N ALA A 120 4.46 -4.31 5.30
CA ALA A 120 3.35 -4.73 4.47
C ALA A 120 2.29 -5.46 5.30
N VAL A 121 1.03 -4.99 5.26
CA VAL A 121 -0.05 -5.46 6.14
C VAL A 121 -1.35 -5.74 5.38
N ASN A 122 -2.07 -6.82 5.69
CA ASN A 122 -3.40 -7.09 5.13
C ASN A 122 -3.50 -7.17 3.58
N ASN A 123 -2.38 -7.34 2.87
CA ASN A 123 -2.43 -7.48 1.42
C ASN A 123 -2.93 -8.87 1.03
N LEU A 124 -3.66 -8.95 -0.08
CA LEU A 124 -4.12 -10.20 -0.66
C LEU A 124 -3.30 -10.51 -1.90
N LEU A 125 -2.56 -11.63 -1.87
CA LEU A 125 -1.68 -12.10 -2.92
C LEU A 125 -2.22 -13.41 -3.49
N TYR A 126 -2.53 -13.45 -4.78
CA TYR A 126 -2.97 -14.67 -5.45
C TYR A 126 -2.36 -14.83 -6.84
N MET A 127 -1.88 -16.05 -7.15
CA MET A 127 -1.26 -16.43 -8.44
C MET A 127 0.00 -15.66 -8.83
N ASN A 128 0.65 -14.95 -7.91
CA ASN A 128 1.93 -14.32 -8.20
C ASN A 128 3.05 -15.37 -8.26
N THR A 129 4.03 -15.16 -9.13
CA THR A 129 5.15 -16.10 -9.33
C THR A 129 6.48 -15.39 -9.19
N ALA A 130 7.54 -16.12 -8.84
CA ALA A 130 8.89 -15.58 -8.88
C ALA A 130 9.33 -15.30 -10.33
N CYS A 131 10.47 -14.64 -10.48
CA CYS A 131 11.01 -14.30 -11.80
C CYS A 131 11.29 -15.50 -12.72
N ASP A 132 11.48 -16.70 -12.16
CA ASP A 132 11.67 -17.96 -12.88
C ASP A 132 10.36 -18.74 -13.10
N GLY A 133 9.22 -18.20 -12.67
CA GLY A 133 7.90 -18.81 -12.79
C GLY A 133 7.53 -19.75 -11.65
N THR A 134 8.38 -19.92 -10.63
CA THR A 134 8.02 -20.73 -9.45
C THR A 134 6.91 -20.08 -8.63
N SER A 135 6.12 -20.90 -7.92
CA SER A 135 4.97 -20.48 -7.11
C SER A 135 5.43 -19.82 -5.80
N GLN A 136 6.03 -18.64 -5.91
CA GLN A 136 6.51 -17.81 -4.81
C GLN A 136 5.99 -16.39 -5.01
N GLN A 137 5.19 -15.90 -4.06
CA GLN A 137 4.50 -14.61 -4.20
C GLN A 137 5.29 -13.44 -3.61
N THR A 138 6.27 -13.69 -2.76
CA THR A 138 7.08 -12.66 -2.09
C THR A 138 8.56 -13.03 -2.10
N ASP A 139 9.44 -12.04 -2.22
CA ASP A 139 10.88 -12.23 -2.13
C ASP A 139 11.48 -11.17 -1.19
N ILE A 140 11.75 -11.57 0.06
CA ILE A 140 12.20 -10.67 1.12
C ILE A 140 13.57 -11.13 1.60
N GLU A 141 14.62 -10.39 1.24
CA GLU A 141 15.99 -10.68 1.63
C GLU A 141 16.24 -10.36 3.11
N ASP A 142 15.75 -9.21 3.58
CA ASP A 142 15.88 -8.76 4.97
C ASP A 142 14.51 -8.61 5.66
N PRO A 143 14.02 -9.66 6.33
CA PRO A 143 12.72 -9.62 7.03
C PRO A 143 12.73 -8.76 8.30
N ALA A 144 13.90 -8.30 8.79
CA ALA A 144 13.94 -7.34 9.89
C ALA A 144 13.63 -5.92 9.40
N SER A 145 13.95 -5.62 8.14
CA SER A 145 13.75 -4.31 7.52
C SER A 145 12.49 -4.24 6.66
N VAL A 146 12.01 -5.38 6.14
CA VAL A 146 10.72 -5.51 5.46
C VAL A 146 9.83 -6.52 6.19
N ILE A 147 8.88 -6.01 6.94
CA ILE A 147 8.06 -6.77 7.88
C ILE A 147 6.71 -7.07 7.26
N LEU A 148 6.43 -8.35 7.02
CA LEU A 148 5.13 -8.83 6.54
C LEU A 148 4.25 -9.22 7.73
N THR A 149 3.10 -8.55 7.88
CA THR A 149 2.12 -8.86 8.95
C THR A 149 0.76 -9.17 8.34
N ASN A 150 0.20 -10.33 8.63
CA ASN A 150 -1.16 -10.71 8.20
C ASN A 150 -1.42 -10.49 6.69
N ASN A 151 -0.46 -10.80 5.81
CA ASN A 151 -0.72 -10.81 4.36
C ASN A 151 -1.25 -12.19 3.96
N LEU A 152 -2.30 -12.24 3.15
CA LEU A 152 -2.91 -13.47 2.67
C LEU A 152 -2.21 -13.92 1.39
N LEU A 153 -1.30 -14.87 1.50
CA LEU A 153 -0.66 -15.54 0.37
C LEU A 153 -1.54 -16.73 -0.04
N ALA A 154 -2.61 -16.45 -0.78
CA ALA A 154 -3.61 -17.44 -1.17
C ALA A 154 -3.02 -18.47 -2.14
N THR A 155 -3.24 -19.76 -1.86
CA THR A 155 -2.86 -20.90 -2.72
C THR A 155 -4.05 -21.52 -3.45
N SER A 156 -5.26 -21.03 -3.18
CA SER A 156 -6.51 -21.34 -3.87
C SER A 156 -7.29 -20.04 -4.13
N PRO A 157 -8.28 -20.04 -5.03
CA PRO A 157 -9.05 -18.84 -5.33
C PRO A 157 -9.66 -18.22 -4.05
N PRO A 158 -9.39 -16.94 -3.74
CA PRO A 158 -9.88 -16.29 -2.53
C PRO A 158 -11.35 -15.83 -2.65
N GLY A 159 -12.10 -16.37 -3.62
CA GLY A 159 -13.49 -16.00 -3.86
C GLY A 159 -13.66 -14.59 -4.43
N PHE A 160 -13.02 -14.29 -5.57
CA PHE A 160 -13.25 -13.04 -6.30
C PHE A 160 -14.60 -13.05 -7.04
N VAL A 161 -15.17 -11.87 -7.28
CA VAL A 161 -16.45 -11.70 -8.01
C VAL A 161 -16.33 -12.15 -9.47
N ASP A 162 -15.37 -11.60 -10.22
CA ASP A 162 -15.13 -11.98 -11.63
C ASP A 162 -13.67 -11.74 -12.01
N VAL A 163 -12.89 -12.82 -12.00
CA VAL A 163 -11.47 -12.79 -12.35
C VAL A 163 -11.24 -12.45 -13.82
N ALA A 164 -12.10 -12.92 -14.73
CA ALA A 164 -11.94 -12.69 -16.16
C ALA A 164 -12.11 -11.20 -16.51
N ALA A 165 -12.95 -10.49 -15.75
CA ALA A 165 -13.14 -9.04 -15.86
C ALA A 165 -12.17 -8.21 -15.00
N LEU A 166 -11.26 -8.85 -14.24
CA LEU A 166 -10.45 -8.19 -13.20
C LEU A 166 -11.29 -7.40 -12.18
N ASP A 167 -12.46 -7.95 -11.86
CA ASP A 167 -13.25 -7.59 -10.70
C ASP A 167 -12.82 -8.47 -9.52
N LEU A 168 -11.72 -8.05 -8.91
CA LEU A 168 -11.08 -8.76 -7.80
C LEU A 168 -11.58 -8.27 -6.44
N ARG A 169 -12.82 -7.76 -6.38
CA ARG A 169 -13.54 -7.61 -5.12
C ARG A 169 -13.88 -8.99 -4.58
N LEU A 170 -14.01 -9.11 -3.27
CA LEU A 170 -14.42 -10.36 -2.62
C LEU A 170 -15.90 -10.61 -2.87
N ALA A 171 -16.24 -11.83 -3.28
CA ALA A 171 -17.61 -12.31 -3.38
C ALA A 171 -18.14 -12.71 -1.99
N ALA A 172 -19.47 -12.71 -1.86
CA ALA A 172 -20.12 -13.14 -0.63
C ALA A 172 -19.67 -14.56 -0.24
N GLY A 173 -19.30 -14.74 1.03
CA GLY A 173 -18.82 -16.02 1.57
C GLY A 173 -17.32 -16.27 1.37
N SER A 174 -16.56 -15.32 0.81
CA SER A 174 -15.10 -15.39 0.85
C SER A 174 -14.58 -15.42 2.29
N ALA A 175 -13.63 -16.30 2.58
CA ALA A 175 -12.92 -16.35 3.86
C ALA A 175 -11.92 -15.20 4.05
N ALA A 176 -11.74 -14.36 3.04
CA ALA A 176 -10.89 -13.17 3.09
C ALA A 176 -11.65 -11.92 3.59
N ILE A 177 -12.98 -12.03 3.75
CA ILE A 177 -13.81 -11.01 4.40
C ILE A 177 -13.55 -11.06 5.92
N ASP A 178 -13.45 -9.90 6.57
CA ASP A 178 -13.20 -9.76 8.01
C ASP A 178 -11.90 -10.44 8.49
N ALA A 179 -10.96 -10.74 7.59
CA ALA A 179 -9.75 -11.50 7.89
C ALA A 179 -8.49 -10.65 8.11
N GLY A 180 -8.61 -9.33 7.98
CA GLY A 180 -7.54 -8.38 8.23
C GLY A 180 -7.25 -8.17 9.72
N THR A 181 -6.09 -7.57 10.01
CA THR A 181 -5.68 -7.12 11.35
C THR A 181 -5.74 -5.60 11.45
N PHE A 182 -5.73 -5.07 12.68
CA PHE A 182 -5.63 -3.63 12.91
C PHE A 182 -4.20 -3.13 12.63
N LEU A 183 -4.07 -1.94 12.04
CA LEU A 183 -2.78 -1.36 11.64
C LEU A 183 -1.97 -0.89 12.84
N THR A 184 -2.66 -0.39 13.87
CA THR A 184 -2.05 0.11 15.10
C THR A 184 -3.00 -0.09 16.29
N ARG A 185 -2.57 0.30 17.49
CA ARG A 185 -3.38 0.21 18.71
C ARG A 185 -3.28 1.49 19.51
N ALA A 186 -4.35 1.82 20.25
CA ALA A 186 -4.33 2.89 21.23
C ALA A 186 -3.37 2.54 22.38
N THR A 187 -2.51 3.47 22.80
CA THR A 187 -1.50 3.19 23.85
C THR A 187 -2.04 3.28 25.28
N ASN A 188 -3.19 3.92 25.47
CA ASN A 188 -3.81 4.18 26.77
C ASN A 188 -5.33 4.26 26.65
N ASP A 189 -6.02 4.09 27.77
CA ASP A 189 -7.45 4.41 27.86
C ASP A 189 -7.65 5.92 27.63
N GLY A 190 -8.77 6.30 27.01
CA GLY A 190 -9.04 7.71 26.76
C GLY A 190 -10.48 8.02 26.37
N ASN A 191 -10.83 9.29 26.58
CA ASN A 191 -12.04 9.91 26.07
C ASN A 191 -11.68 11.33 25.62
N GLY A 192 -11.84 11.62 24.35
CA GLY A 192 -11.53 12.93 23.77
C GLY A 192 -11.17 12.85 22.31
N THR A 193 -10.44 13.84 21.83
CA THR A 193 -10.03 13.95 20.42
C THR A 193 -8.55 13.66 20.20
N LEU A 194 -7.75 13.50 21.26
CA LEU A 194 -6.33 13.18 21.13
C LEU A 194 -6.13 11.70 21.42
N LEU A 195 -5.80 10.95 20.39
CA LEU A 195 -5.60 9.50 20.44
C LEU A 195 -4.12 9.19 20.19
N ALA A 196 -3.42 8.77 21.25
CA ALA A 196 -2.08 8.22 21.12
C ALA A 196 -2.14 6.76 20.64
N VAL A 197 -1.30 6.43 19.65
CA VAL A 197 -1.22 5.11 19.03
C VAL A 197 0.21 4.59 18.98
N ASP A 198 0.38 3.28 18.78
CA ASP A 198 1.72 2.67 18.66
C ASP A 198 2.48 3.18 17.41
N ASP A 199 1.75 3.48 16.34
CA ASP A 199 2.29 3.88 15.04
C ASP A 199 1.25 4.69 14.25
N ALA A 200 1.49 5.97 14.05
CA ALA A 200 0.63 6.88 13.30
C ALA A 200 0.96 6.92 11.79
N SER A 201 2.09 6.36 11.35
CA SER A 201 2.57 6.43 9.95
C SER A 201 1.67 5.70 8.95
N TYR A 202 0.76 4.85 9.43
CA TYR A 202 -0.25 4.23 8.57
C TYR A 202 -1.29 5.21 8.04
N PHE A 203 -1.48 6.36 8.68
CA PHE A 203 -2.57 7.28 8.39
C PHE A 203 -2.11 8.57 7.72
N TYR A 204 -3.06 9.17 7.02
CA TYR A 204 -2.95 10.42 6.27
C TYR A 204 -3.90 11.46 6.85
N ASP A 205 -3.43 12.70 6.99
CA ASP A 205 -4.23 13.84 7.49
C ASP A 205 -4.51 14.91 6.43
N GLY A 206 -4.12 14.67 5.18
CA GLY A 206 -4.13 15.67 4.11
C GLY A 206 -2.75 16.22 3.76
N TYR A 207 -1.71 15.96 4.57
CA TYR A 207 -0.35 16.49 4.40
C TYR A 207 -0.28 18.02 4.14
N GLY A 208 -1.28 18.77 4.62
CA GLY A 208 -1.41 20.21 4.40
C GLY A 208 -1.79 20.62 2.97
N ILE A 209 -2.18 19.67 2.11
CA ILE A 209 -2.59 19.94 0.72
C ILE A 209 -4.01 20.53 0.73
N PRO A 210 -4.23 21.73 0.15
CA PRO A 210 -5.55 22.35 0.12
C PRO A 210 -6.59 21.49 -0.60
N GLY A 211 -7.72 21.22 0.06
CA GLY A 211 -8.82 20.42 -0.49
C GLY A 211 -8.76 18.94 -0.12
N GLU A 212 -7.62 18.47 0.38
CA GLU A 212 -7.47 17.12 0.89
C GLU A 212 -8.05 17.00 2.31
N SER A 213 -8.42 15.78 2.69
CA SER A 213 -8.97 15.47 4.00
C SER A 213 -8.29 14.24 4.59
N GLY A 214 -8.10 14.26 5.90
CA GLY A 214 -7.54 13.12 6.61
C GLY A 214 -8.44 11.90 6.60
N ASP A 215 -7.82 10.78 6.96
CA ASP A 215 -8.42 9.46 6.95
C ASP A 215 -9.62 9.38 7.89
N VAL A 216 -10.59 8.56 7.49
CA VAL A 216 -11.64 8.11 8.39
C VAL A 216 -11.22 6.77 8.98
N ILE A 217 -11.07 6.73 10.30
CA ILE A 217 -10.63 5.56 11.06
C ILE A 217 -11.77 4.96 11.88
N GLN A 218 -11.61 3.70 12.26
CA GLN A 218 -12.53 2.96 13.10
C GLN A 218 -11.75 2.12 14.12
N PHE A 219 -12.32 1.99 15.32
CA PHE A 219 -11.77 1.19 16.41
C PHE A 219 -12.34 -0.23 16.37
N ALA A 220 -11.54 -1.20 16.80
CA ALA A 220 -11.97 -2.58 17.00
C ALA A 220 -13.25 -2.63 17.86
N GLY A 221 -14.29 -3.30 17.35
CA GLY A 221 -15.59 -3.43 18.03
C GLY A 221 -16.47 -2.17 18.03
N SER A 222 -16.08 -1.10 17.33
CA SER A 222 -16.89 0.11 17.15
C SER A 222 -17.49 0.15 15.75
N THR A 223 -18.73 0.64 15.63
CA THR A 223 -19.41 0.95 14.36
C THR A 223 -19.46 2.45 14.07
N HIS A 224 -18.72 3.27 14.83
CA HIS A 224 -18.75 4.73 14.75
C HIS A 224 -17.40 5.27 14.26
N PRO A 225 -17.18 5.32 12.94
CA PRO A 225 -15.96 5.86 12.37
C PRO A 225 -15.78 7.35 12.72
N VAL A 226 -14.54 7.82 12.68
CA VAL A 226 -14.17 9.21 12.98
C VAL A 226 -13.06 9.67 12.06
N ARG A 227 -13.07 10.94 11.67
CA ARG A 227 -12.04 11.50 10.80
C ARG A 227 -10.86 12.01 11.61
N ILE A 228 -9.66 11.81 11.06
CA ILE A 228 -8.43 12.46 11.50
C ILE A 228 -8.37 13.88 10.93
N ILE A 229 -8.05 14.84 11.79
CA ILE A 229 -7.88 16.26 11.43
C ILE A 229 -6.39 16.62 11.26
N SER A 230 -5.53 16.04 12.09
CA SER A 230 -4.09 16.25 12.03
C SER A 230 -3.37 15.09 12.71
N ILE A 231 -2.12 14.85 12.30
CA ILE A 231 -1.25 13.84 12.90
C ILE A 231 0.05 14.47 13.38
N ASP A 232 0.39 14.23 14.64
CA ASP A 232 1.76 14.38 15.13
C ASP A 232 2.48 13.03 14.98
N TYR A 233 3.17 12.89 13.85
CA TYR A 233 3.93 11.67 13.54
C TYR A 233 5.10 11.42 14.48
N ALA A 234 5.67 12.46 15.10
CA ALA A 234 6.78 12.31 16.04
C ALA A 234 6.28 11.80 17.40
N ALA A 235 5.08 12.22 17.81
CA ALA A 235 4.44 11.78 19.04
C ALA A 235 3.56 10.52 18.87
N ASN A 236 3.32 10.06 17.63
CA ASN A 236 2.30 9.07 17.28
C ASN A 236 0.91 9.43 17.84
N GLU A 237 0.49 10.69 17.66
CA GLU A 237 -0.79 11.18 18.15
C GLU A 237 -1.70 11.61 16.99
N LEU A 238 -2.93 11.09 17.00
CA LEU A 238 -3.99 11.42 16.04
C LEU A 238 -4.96 12.41 16.68
N THR A 239 -5.20 13.54 16.02
CA THR A 239 -6.28 14.46 16.38
C THR A 239 -7.55 14.09 15.64
N LEU A 240 -8.62 13.78 16.36
CA LEU A 240 -9.91 13.34 15.84
C LEU A 240 -10.88 14.51 15.69
N ALA A 241 -11.75 14.45 14.68
CA ALA A 241 -12.77 15.47 14.42
C ALA A 241 -13.82 15.59 15.53
N GLU A 242 -14.04 14.50 16.27
CA GLU A 242 -15.04 14.40 17.32
C GLU A 242 -14.52 13.51 18.44
N PRO A 243 -14.98 13.73 19.70
CA PRO A 243 -14.61 12.86 20.80
C PRO A 243 -14.97 11.40 20.54
N ARG A 244 -14.07 10.50 20.93
CA ARG A 244 -14.28 9.06 21.00
C ARG A 244 -13.82 8.55 22.36
N THR A 245 -14.33 7.39 22.76
CA THR A 245 -13.85 6.64 23.93
C THR A 245 -13.15 5.40 23.43
N TRP A 246 -11.98 5.10 23.99
CA TRP A 246 -11.20 3.92 23.63
C TRP A 246 -10.50 3.33 24.85
N GLN A 247 -10.04 2.10 24.69
CA GLN A 247 -9.25 1.38 25.68
C GLN A 247 -7.81 1.20 25.21
N ALA A 248 -6.87 1.10 26.15
CA ALA A 248 -5.50 0.72 25.87
C ALA A 248 -5.46 -0.63 25.15
N GLY A 249 -4.66 -0.73 24.09
CA GLY A 249 -4.53 -1.89 23.23
C GLY A 249 -5.66 -2.07 22.21
N GLN A 250 -6.68 -1.21 22.21
CA GLN A 250 -7.77 -1.28 21.23
C GLN A 250 -7.24 -1.02 19.82
N GLY A 251 -7.55 -1.93 18.91
CA GLY A 251 -7.09 -1.84 17.52
C GLY A 251 -7.69 -0.65 16.79
N VAL A 252 -6.91 -0.04 15.91
CA VAL A 252 -7.31 1.08 15.05
C VAL A 252 -6.97 0.73 13.61
N HIS A 253 -7.91 0.98 12.71
CA HIS A 253 -7.75 0.80 11.26
C HIS A 253 -8.47 1.95 10.54
N LEU A 254 -8.26 2.09 9.22
CA LEU A 254 -9.21 2.81 8.37
C LEU A 254 -10.61 2.25 8.55
N ALA A 255 -11.65 3.06 8.34
CA ALA A 255 -13.03 2.62 8.41
C ALA A 255 -13.25 1.35 7.57
N PHE A 256 -13.88 0.37 8.20
CA PHE A 256 -14.12 -0.97 7.66
C PHE A 256 -15.56 -1.37 7.96
N ASP A 257 -16.07 -2.32 7.20
CA ASP A 257 -17.36 -2.93 7.45
C ASP A 257 -17.19 -4.28 8.18
N GLY A 258 -18.17 -4.64 9.00
CA GLY A 258 -18.11 -5.90 9.75
C GLY A 258 -17.29 -5.81 11.04
N SER A 259 -16.55 -6.87 11.34
CA SER A 259 -15.78 -7.07 12.57
C SER A 259 -14.29 -6.70 12.44
N ALA A 260 -13.75 -6.71 11.23
CA ALA A 260 -12.37 -6.37 10.91
C ALA A 260 -12.26 -5.95 9.42
N PRO A 261 -11.20 -5.25 9.00
CA PRO A 261 -10.97 -4.96 7.58
C PRO A 261 -10.86 -6.23 6.74
N ASP A 262 -11.30 -6.14 5.49
CA ASP A 262 -11.13 -7.21 4.52
C ASP A 262 -9.68 -7.29 4.02
N MET A 263 -9.28 -8.49 3.58
CA MET A 263 -7.97 -8.66 2.94
C MET A 263 -7.99 -8.07 1.53
N GLY A 264 -6.95 -7.32 1.19
CA GLY A 264 -6.78 -6.75 -0.14
C GLY A 264 -7.41 -5.38 -0.33
N ALA A 265 -7.60 -4.99 -1.58
CA ALA A 265 -7.85 -3.60 -1.99
C ALA A 265 -9.25 -3.04 -1.72
N TYR A 266 -10.21 -3.89 -1.39
CA TYR A 266 -11.62 -3.52 -1.36
C TYR A 266 -12.34 -4.18 -0.19
N GLU A 267 -13.08 -3.38 0.57
CA GLU A 267 -14.11 -3.87 1.47
C GLU A 267 -15.28 -4.47 0.66
N HIS A 268 -15.80 -5.60 1.09
CA HIS A 268 -16.84 -6.36 0.41
C HIS A 268 -18.16 -5.57 0.29
N SER A 269 -18.57 -4.90 1.35
CA SER A 269 -19.76 -4.03 1.38
C SER A 269 -19.48 -2.58 0.99
N GLY A 270 -18.23 -2.26 0.64
CA GLY A 270 -17.82 -0.94 0.20
C GLY A 270 -18.54 -0.47 -1.07
N ALA A 271 -18.72 0.85 -1.19
CA ALA A 271 -19.36 1.45 -2.36
C ALA A 271 -18.68 1.02 -3.68
N ALA A 272 -19.49 0.89 -4.73
CA ALA A 272 -18.98 0.60 -6.07
C ALA A 272 -17.97 1.68 -6.50
N ARG A 273 -16.82 1.24 -7.02
CA ARG A 273 -15.73 2.11 -7.48
C ARG A 273 -16.25 3.20 -8.42
N PRO A 274 -15.67 4.42 -8.40
CA PRO A 274 -15.79 5.33 -9.54
C PRO A 274 -15.47 4.60 -10.84
N ALA A 275 -16.34 4.76 -11.84
CA ALA A 275 -16.10 4.18 -13.15
C ALA A 275 -14.76 4.68 -13.70
N ALA A 276 -14.06 3.85 -14.47
CA ALA A 276 -12.87 4.33 -15.19
C ALA A 276 -13.27 5.57 -16.02
N PRO A 277 -12.42 6.62 -16.08
CA PRO A 277 -12.81 7.82 -16.79
C PRO A 277 -13.10 7.47 -18.25
N ALA A 278 -14.32 7.74 -18.70
CA ALA A 278 -14.81 7.31 -20.02
C ALA A 278 -14.16 8.07 -21.21
N SER A 279 -13.32 9.06 -20.92
CA SER A 279 -12.83 10.03 -21.91
C SER A 279 -11.31 10.02 -22.10
N VAL A 280 -10.58 9.06 -21.54
CA VAL A 280 -9.13 8.95 -21.78
C VAL A 280 -8.90 8.40 -23.17
N THR A 281 -8.42 9.24 -24.07
CA THR A 281 -7.95 8.82 -25.40
C THR A 281 -6.44 8.69 -25.36
N VAL A 282 -5.92 7.49 -25.64
CA VAL A 282 -4.48 7.29 -25.85
C VAL A 282 -4.17 7.77 -27.27
N THR A 283 -3.50 8.91 -27.40
CA THR A 283 -2.84 9.28 -28.65
C THR A 283 -1.49 8.57 -28.70
N PRO A 284 -1.24 7.68 -29.68
CA PRO A 284 0.09 7.14 -29.89
C PRO A 284 1.09 8.28 -30.05
N GLY A 285 2.21 8.24 -29.34
CA GLY A 285 3.33 9.15 -29.58
C GLY A 285 3.90 8.97 -31.00
N PRO A 286 4.60 9.97 -31.54
CA PRO A 286 5.31 9.80 -32.81
C PRO A 286 6.38 8.70 -32.66
N ASN A 287 6.37 7.75 -33.60
CA ASN A 287 7.41 6.72 -33.76
C ASN A 287 8.78 7.32 -34.04
#